data_AF-A0AA52AM74-F1
#
_entry.id   AF-A0AA52AM74-F1
#
_cell.length_a   1.000
_cell.length_b   1.000
_cell.length_c   1.000
_cell.angle_alpha   90.00
_cell.angle_beta   90.00
_cell.angle_gamma   90.00
#
_symmetry.space_group_name_H-M   'P 1'
#
loop_
_entity.id
_entity.type
_entity.pdbx_description
1 polymer ?
#
loop_
_entity_poly.entity_id
_entity_poly.type
_entity_poly.pdbx_seq_one_letter_code
_entity_poly.pdbx_strand_id
1 'polypeptide(L)'
;MSILVNYATITNASSDVRSTAGRIKQQLDDLEAAVKRVANTWEGEAQEGYQRKQREWDQTAADLHATLLKIATALQSAAENYQATEKSNASTWG
;
A
#
# COMPACT_ATOMS: atom_id res chain seq x y z
N MET A 1 -19.79 -5.13 26.04
CA MET A 1 -19.77 -3.98 25.10
C MET A 1 -18.45 -3.84 24.32
N SER A 2 -17.38 -4.61 24.61
CA SER A 2 -16.06 -4.44 23.95
C SER A 2 -15.94 -5.03 22.54
N ILE A 3 -16.71 -6.08 22.21
CA ILE A 3 -16.62 -6.77 20.91
C ILE A 3 -17.00 -5.84 19.73
N LEU A 4 -18.06 -5.04 19.90
CA LEU A 4 -18.51 -4.07 18.89
C LEU A 4 -17.46 -2.97 18.63
N VAL A 5 -16.82 -2.48 19.69
CA VAL A 5 -15.77 -1.44 19.60
C VAL A 5 -14.54 -1.98 18.89
N ASN A 6 -14.13 -3.22 19.21
CA ASN A 6 -12.93 -3.81 18.62
C ASN A 6 -13.13 -4.12 17.12
N TYR A 7 -14.30 -4.65 16.74
CA TYR A 7 -14.63 -4.90 15.34
C TYR A 7 -14.68 -3.61 14.49
N ALA A 8 -15.35 -2.57 14.99
CA ALA A 8 -15.41 -1.29 14.29
C ALA A 8 -14.01 -0.67 14.12
N THR A 9 -13.16 -0.75 15.15
CA THR A 9 -11.79 -0.22 15.11
C THR A 9 -10.94 -0.95 14.07
N ILE A 10 -11.04 -2.28 14.02
CA ILE A 10 -10.31 -3.12 13.07
C ILE A 10 -10.78 -2.89 11.63
N THR A 11 -12.08 -2.75 11.40
CA THR A 11 -12.65 -2.52 10.06
C THR A 11 -12.30 -1.12 9.55
N ASN A 12 -12.27 -0.13 10.43
CA ASN A 12 -11.80 1.21 10.08
C ASN A 12 -10.30 1.20 9.74
N ALA A 13 -9.48 0.49 10.52
CA ALA A 13 -8.05 0.38 10.26
C ALA A 13 -7.75 -0.26 8.89
N SER A 14 -8.48 -1.31 8.48
CA SER A 14 -8.28 -1.93 7.16
C SER A 14 -8.69 -1.01 6.00
N SER A 15 -9.78 -0.25 6.17
CA SER A 15 -10.22 0.78 5.22
C SER A 15 -9.19 1.91 5.10
N ASP A 16 -8.68 2.39 6.22
CA ASP A 16 -7.66 3.45 6.26
C ASP A 16 -6.36 3.02 5.57
N VAL A 17 -5.96 1.75 5.75
CA VAL A 17 -4.77 1.20 5.11
C VAL A 17 -4.97 1.07 3.60
N ARG A 18 -6.14 0.61 3.14
CA ARG A 18 -6.47 0.61 1.69
C ARG A 18 -6.45 2.02 1.11
N SER A 19 -7.06 2.99 1.81
CA SER A 19 -7.05 4.39 1.38
C SER A 19 -5.63 4.93 1.30
N THR A 20 -4.80 4.63 2.30
CA THR A 20 -3.40 5.06 2.35
C THR A 20 -2.57 4.40 1.24
N ALA A 21 -2.76 3.11 0.98
CA ALA A 21 -2.12 2.42 -0.14
C ALA A 21 -2.51 3.02 -1.49
N GLY A 22 -3.78 3.38 -1.67
CA GLY A 22 -4.26 4.09 -2.86
C GLY A 22 -3.63 5.47 -3.03
N ARG A 23 -3.51 6.25 -1.94
CA ARG A 23 -2.83 7.55 -1.96
C ARG A 23 -1.35 7.43 -2.30
N ILE A 24 -0.64 6.45 -1.73
CA ILE A 24 0.77 6.26 -2.04
C ILE A 24 0.95 5.82 -3.50
N LYS A 25 0.06 4.97 -4.02
CA LYS A 25 0.06 4.65 -5.45
C LYS A 25 -0.06 5.92 -6.30
N GLN A 26 -1.03 6.78 -5.99
CA GLN A 26 -1.22 8.04 -6.69
C GLN A 26 0.04 8.91 -6.67
N GLN A 27 0.68 9.04 -5.49
CA GLN A 27 1.92 9.81 -5.34
C GLN A 27 3.08 9.23 -6.16
N LEU A 28 3.17 7.89 -6.27
CA LEU A 28 4.17 7.23 -7.10
C LEU A 28 3.94 7.48 -8.59
N ASP A 29 2.68 7.38 -9.05
CA ASP A 29 2.29 7.65 -10.43
C ASP A 29 2.58 9.13 -10.80
N ASP A 30 2.27 10.07 -9.90
CA ASP A 30 2.52 11.51 -10.09
C ASP A 30 4.03 11.82 -10.21
N LEU A 31 4.84 11.14 -9.38
CA LEU A 31 6.29 11.31 -9.36
C LEU A 31 6.94 10.70 -10.61
N GLU A 32 6.47 9.54 -11.08
CA GLU A 32 6.88 8.95 -12.36
C GLU A 32 6.58 9.90 -13.53
N ALA A 33 5.39 10.50 -13.56
CA ALA A 33 5.00 11.45 -14.59
C ALA A 33 5.86 12.74 -14.56
N ALA A 34 6.27 13.20 -13.38
CA ALA A 34 7.21 14.31 -13.24
C ALA A 34 8.60 13.96 -13.77
N VAL A 35 9.13 12.78 -13.43
CA VAL A 35 10.43 12.28 -13.91
C VAL A 35 10.44 12.16 -15.43
N LYS A 36 9.40 11.59 -16.03
CA LYS A 36 9.26 11.49 -17.50
C LYS A 36 9.26 12.85 -18.19
N ARG A 37 8.62 13.88 -17.60
CA ARG A 37 8.64 15.24 -18.16
C ARG A 37 10.04 15.85 -18.16
N VAL A 38 10.77 15.71 -17.07
CA VAL A 38 12.14 16.24 -16.95
C VAL A 38 13.07 15.52 -17.94
N ALA A 39 12.89 14.22 -18.11
CA ALA A 39 13.69 13.42 -19.01
C ALA A 39 13.55 13.78 -20.49
N ASN A 40 12.35 14.17 -20.91
CA ASN A 40 12.12 14.63 -22.29
C ASN A 40 12.92 15.90 -22.63
N THR A 41 13.50 16.59 -21.63
CA THR A 41 14.36 17.75 -21.84
C THR A 41 15.86 17.41 -21.97
N TRP A 42 16.25 16.15 -21.77
CA TRP A 42 17.65 15.70 -21.80
C TRP A 42 17.95 14.98 -23.13
N GLU A 43 18.39 15.70 -24.17
CA GLU A 43 18.78 15.12 -25.48
C GLU A 43 20.28 14.74 -25.58
N GLY A 44 20.60 13.75 -26.42
CA GLY A 44 21.96 13.48 -26.91
C GLY A 44 22.72 12.35 -26.21
N GLU A 45 23.55 12.68 -25.21
CA GLU A 45 24.38 11.70 -24.46
C GLU A 45 23.76 11.30 -23.10
N ALA A 46 22.86 12.10 -22.55
CA ALA A 46 22.22 11.83 -21.26
C ALA A 46 21.16 10.73 -21.32
N GLN A 47 20.80 10.27 -22.53
CA GLN A 47 19.69 9.34 -22.77
C GLN A 47 19.94 7.93 -22.22
N GLU A 48 21.18 7.42 -22.27
CA GLU A 48 21.51 6.12 -21.66
C GLU A 48 21.51 6.17 -20.12
N GLY A 49 22.03 7.26 -19.55
CA GLY A 49 22.01 7.50 -18.11
C GLY A 49 20.58 7.63 -17.59
N TYR A 50 19.75 8.36 -18.32
CA TYR A 50 18.32 8.47 -18.06
C TYR A 50 17.62 7.12 -18.13
N GLN A 51 17.81 6.34 -19.20
CA GLN A 51 17.15 5.03 -19.30
C GLN A 51 17.51 4.07 -18.16
N ARG A 52 18.75 4.11 -17.65
CA ARG A 52 19.12 3.35 -16.44
C ARG A 52 18.37 3.86 -15.22
N LYS A 53 18.32 5.17 -15.01
CA LYS A 53 17.60 5.77 -13.87
C LYS A 53 16.10 5.59 -13.94
N GLN A 54 15.52 5.60 -15.14
CA GLN A 54 14.12 5.29 -15.37
C GLN A 54 13.83 3.83 -14.98
N ARG A 55 14.65 2.87 -15.42
CA ARG A 55 14.46 1.46 -15.03
C ARG A 55 14.59 1.25 -13.51
N GLU A 56 15.57 1.89 -12.87
CA GLU A 56 15.74 1.86 -11.42
C GLU A 56 14.55 2.47 -10.67
N TRP A 57 14.02 3.58 -11.21
CA TRP A 57 12.81 4.22 -10.72
C TRP A 57 11.59 3.30 -10.80
N ASP A 58 11.32 2.76 -12.00
CA ASP A 58 10.17 1.89 -12.25
C ASP A 58 10.22 0.64 -11.35
N GLN A 59 11.40 0.05 -11.17
CA GLN A 59 11.63 -1.07 -10.26
C GLN A 59 11.31 -0.69 -8.80
N THR A 60 11.84 0.43 -8.33
CA THR A 60 11.67 0.89 -6.94
C THR A 60 10.21 1.26 -6.65
N ALA A 61 9.54 1.91 -7.59
CA ALA A 61 8.13 2.26 -7.48
C ALA A 61 7.24 1.01 -7.43
N ALA A 62 7.53 0.02 -8.28
CA ALA A 62 6.83 -1.27 -8.27
C ALA A 62 7.02 -2.02 -6.94
N ASP A 63 8.26 -2.07 -6.43
CA ASP A 63 8.57 -2.74 -5.16
C ASP A 63 7.89 -2.05 -3.96
N LEU A 64 7.87 -0.71 -3.94
CA LEU A 64 7.18 0.05 -2.91
C LEU A 64 5.67 -0.20 -2.94
N HIS A 65 5.06 -0.14 -4.13
CA HIS A 65 3.64 -0.43 -4.30
C HIS A 65 3.29 -1.87 -3.88
N ALA A 66 4.10 -2.86 -4.27
CA ALA A 66 3.93 -4.25 -3.87
C ALA A 66 4.04 -4.43 -2.34
N THR A 67 4.99 -3.74 -1.70
CA THR A 67 5.16 -3.78 -0.25
C THR A 67 3.95 -3.21 0.48
N LEU A 68 3.38 -2.11 -0.01
CA LEU A 68 2.17 -1.51 0.56
C LEU A 68 0.95 -2.42 0.43
N LEU A 69 0.80 -3.10 -0.71
CA LEU A 69 -0.27 -4.09 -0.89
C LEU A 69 -0.11 -5.28 0.06
N LYS A 70 1.13 -5.73 0.32
CA LYS A 70 1.40 -6.78 1.32
C LYS A 70 1.01 -6.34 2.72
N ILE A 71 1.35 -5.10 3.11
CA ILE A 71 0.95 -4.52 4.40
C ILE A 71 -0.57 -4.44 4.52
N ALA A 72 -1.25 -3.97 3.48
CA ALA A 72 -2.72 -3.91 3.46
C ALA A 72 -3.37 -5.28 3.61
N THR A 73 -2.85 -6.28 2.90
CA THR A 73 -3.33 -7.67 3.01
C THR A 73 -3.09 -8.23 4.41
N ALA A 74 -1.90 -8.02 4.99
CA ALA A 74 -1.58 -8.51 6.32
C ALA A 74 -2.51 -7.91 7.41
N LEU A 75 -2.83 -6.62 7.30
CA LEU A 75 -3.77 -5.95 8.21
C LEU A 75 -5.21 -6.48 8.05
N GLN A 76 -5.64 -6.75 6.82
CA GLN A 76 -6.93 -7.40 6.54
C GLN A 76 -6.99 -8.82 7.14
N SER A 77 -5.94 -9.63 6.97
CA SER A 77 -5.91 -10.97 7.57
C SER A 77 -5.85 -10.93 9.10
N ALA A 78 -5.11 -9.97 9.68
CA ALA A 78 -5.09 -9.77 11.13
C ALA A 78 -6.48 -9.41 11.65
N ALA A 79 -7.22 -8.55 10.92
CA ALA A 79 -8.59 -8.17 11.21
C ALA A 79 -9.53 -9.39 11.26
N GLU A 80 -9.48 -10.23 10.23
CA GLU A 80 -10.30 -11.43 10.10
C GLU A 80 -9.99 -12.46 11.19
N ASN A 81 -8.70 -12.68 11.48
CA ASN A 81 -8.25 -13.59 12.54
C ASN A 81 -8.70 -13.13 13.92
N TYR A 82 -8.64 -11.82 14.20
CA TYR A 82 -9.12 -11.26 15.46
C TYR A 82 -10.63 -11.47 15.62
N GLN A 83 -11.41 -11.21 14.57
CA GLN A 83 -12.86 -11.44 14.57
C GLN A 83 -13.20 -12.92 14.82
N ALA A 84 -12.49 -13.85 14.18
CA ALA A 84 -12.72 -15.28 14.34
C ALA A 84 -12.38 -15.76 15.76
N THR A 85 -11.25 -15.31 16.30
CA THR A 85 -10.80 -15.66 17.66
C THR A 85 -11.76 -15.14 18.72
N GLU A 86 -12.19 -13.88 18.61
CA GLU A 86 -13.11 -13.29 19.58
C GLU A 86 -14.50 -13.91 19.51
N LYS A 87 -14.98 -14.27 18.31
CA LYS A 87 -16.26 -14.97 18.13
C LYS A 87 -16.21 -16.37 18.76
N SER A 88 -15.10 -17.09 18.59
CA SER A 88 -14.88 -18.41 19.21
C SER A 88 -14.82 -18.33 20.74
N ASN A 89 -14.12 -17.32 21.27
CA ASN A 89 -14.03 -17.12 22.72
C ASN A 89 -15.39 -16.72 23.30
N ALA A 90 -16.12 -15.81 22.66
CA ALA A 90 -17.47 -15.42 23.08
C ALA A 90 -18.46 -16.59 23.04
N SER A 91 -18.36 -17.50 22.07
CA SER A 91 -19.20 -18.72 22.02
C SER A 91 -18.81 -19.78 23.06
N THR A 92 -17.60 -19.70 23.62
CA THR A 92 -17.11 -20.66 24.63
C THR A 92 -17.48 -20.22 26.06
N TRP A 93 -17.79 -18.94 26.27
CA TRP A 93 -18.06 -18.34 27.58
C TRP A 93 -19.51 -17.84 27.72
N GLY A 94 -20.38 -18.16 26.75
CA GLY A 94 -21.81 -17.85 26.74
C GLY A 94 -22.69 -19.07 26.88
#